data_AF-A0A6J8AKG9-F1
#
_entry.id   AF-A0A6J8AKG9-F1
#
_cell.length_a   1.000
_cell.length_b   1.000
_cell.length_c   1.000
_cell.angle_alpha   90.00
_cell.angle_beta   90.00
_cell.angle_gamma   90.00
#
_symmetry.space_group_name_H-M   'P 1'
#
loop_
_entity.id
_entity.type
_entity.pdbx_description
1 polymer ?
#
loop_
_entity_poly.entity_id
_entity_poly.type
_entity_poly.pdbx_seq_one_letter_code
_entity_poly.pdbx_strand_id
1 'polypeptide(L)'
;MSDMEEETLDLASEQGTSTRNTHEMSNADLFSLLKTYMDTRLSGIETSFTDTTHTLEKKRCGLFGHWASDCKKKTPRLDLELPEELRKDFSAHTDTLQKIFSTGFWKNDTQVKHTELKILFRKMKNSVIDSKARNTTVKYAYIFKRFVVWSEKYTEIKSVLPANEIYVSLYLQYLMQSAKHYSTIEAACYAIKWAHSLAGFEDPCASDIVKCIVEASKRKLNRPIQKKNR
;
A
#
# COMPACT_ATOMS: atom_id res chain seq x y z
N MET A 1 34.47 74.20 -23.32
CA MET A 1 35.53 74.69 -22.41
C MET A 1 35.57 73.69 -21.28
N SER A 2 36.65 72.92 -21.24
CA SER A 2 36.99 71.84 -20.29
C SER A 2 36.19 70.54 -20.44
N ASP A 3 36.73 69.33 -20.39
CA ASP A 3 38.05 68.68 -20.54
C ASP A 3 37.69 67.16 -20.54
N MET A 4 38.17 66.32 -21.47
CA MET A 4 39.28 65.35 -21.28
C MET A 4 39.16 64.53 -19.98
N GLU A 5 39.22 63.20 -19.92
CA GLU A 5 39.86 62.18 -20.77
C GLU A 5 39.53 60.78 -20.22
N GLU A 6 39.99 59.75 -20.95
CA GLU A 6 40.38 58.40 -20.47
C GLU A 6 39.28 57.40 -20.03
N GLU A 7 39.35 56.10 -20.36
CA GLU A 7 40.27 55.30 -21.17
C GLU A 7 39.57 53.93 -21.35
N THR A 8 39.59 53.40 -22.59
CA THR A 8 39.98 52.04 -23.03
C THR A 8 39.83 50.84 -22.04
N LEU A 9 39.57 49.58 -22.42
CA LEU A 9 39.88 48.79 -23.60
C LEU A 9 39.14 47.43 -23.45
N ASP A 10 38.88 46.77 -24.58
CA ASP A 10 38.33 45.43 -24.73
C ASP A 10 39.01 44.33 -23.88
N LEU A 11 38.27 43.25 -23.57
CA LEU A 11 38.66 41.86 -23.88
C LEU A 11 37.58 40.85 -23.44
N ALA A 12 37.18 40.00 -24.38
CA ALA A 12 36.33 38.84 -24.18
C ALA A 12 37.04 37.74 -23.36
N SER A 13 36.31 37.06 -22.47
CA SER A 13 36.55 35.64 -22.17
C SER A 13 35.35 35.01 -21.48
N GLU A 14 34.94 33.87 -22.02
CA GLU A 14 33.96 32.93 -21.47
C GLU A 14 34.38 32.44 -20.07
N GLN A 15 33.42 32.03 -19.24
CA GLN A 15 33.39 30.72 -18.56
C GLN A 15 32.13 30.65 -17.67
N GLY A 16 31.27 29.67 -17.96
CA GLY A 16 30.02 29.45 -17.25
C GLY A 16 30.21 28.90 -15.85
N THR A 17 29.21 29.11 -15.00
CA THR A 17 29.03 28.31 -13.77
C THR A 17 27.55 28.00 -13.55
N SER A 18 27.21 26.78 -13.95
CA SER A 18 26.46 25.80 -13.15
C SER A 18 25.14 26.28 -12.51
N THR A 19 24.08 26.27 -13.31
CA THR A 19 22.75 25.97 -12.77
C THR A 19 22.80 24.55 -12.22
N ARG A 20 22.93 24.45 -10.89
CA ARG A 20 22.92 23.19 -10.15
C ARG A 20 21.50 22.63 -10.22
N ASN A 21 21.24 21.84 -11.26
CA ASN A 21 20.06 20.98 -11.35
C ASN A 21 20.04 20.07 -10.11
N THR A 22 19.18 20.42 -9.16
CA THR A 22 18.73 19.46 -8.17
C THR A 22 17.85 18.48 -8.93
N HIS A 23 18.40 17.31 -9.23
CA HIS A 23 17.62 16.21 -9.78
C HIS A 23 16.69 15.71 -8.67
N GLU A 24 15.58 16.43 -8.47
CA GLU A 24 14.34 15.83 -8.00
C GLU A 24 14.07 14.65 -8.94
N MET A 25 13.92 13.45 -8.37
CA MET A 25 13.49 12.30 -9.15
C MET A 25 12.14 12.63 -9.74
N SER A 26 12.02 12.55 -11.06
CA SER A 26 10.76 12.78 -11.73
C SER A 26 9.79 11.65 -11.34
N ASN A 27 8.47 11.93 -11.36
CA ASN A 27 7.47 10.89 -11.11
C ASN A 27 7.68 9.67 -12.04
N ALA A 28 8.18 9.88 -13.25
CA ALA A 28 8.50 8.81 -14.19
C ALA A 28 9.58 7.84 -13.66
N ASP A 29 10.55 8.32 -12.89
CA ASP A 29 11.63 7.50 -12.33
C ASP A 29 11.13 6.57 -11.23
N LEU A 30 10.20 7.03 -10.39
CA LEU A 30 9.55 6.20 -9.36
C LEU A 30 8.62 5.15 -9.97
N PHE A 31 7.84 5.52 -10.99
CA PHE A 31 6.98 4.59 -11.72
C PHE A 31 7.80 3.53 -12.46
N SER A 32 8.91 3.93 -13.10
CA SER A 32 9.83 3.00 -13.78
C SER A 32 10.47 2.02 -12.80
N LEU A 33 10.88 2.49 -11.61
CA LEU A 33 11.51 1.64 -10.59
C LEU A 33 10.53 0.64 -9.97
N LEU A 34 9.30 1.07 -9.66
CA LEU A 34 8.24 0.18 -9.15
C LEU A 34 7.80 -0.84 -10.19
N LYS A 35 7.72 -0.42 -11.46
CA LYS A 35 7.44 -1.32 -12.58
C LYS A 35 8.55 -2.35 -12.76
N THR A 36 9.81 -1.92 -12.79
CA THR A 36 10.99 -2.80 -12.92
C THR A 36 11.11 -3.78 -11.74
N TYR A 37 10.89 -3.31 -10.50
CA TYR A 37 10.87 -4.16 -9.31
C TYR A 37 9.78 -5.25 -9.40
N MET A 38 8.61 -4.92 -9.95
CA MET A 38 7.51 -5.87 -10.13
C MET A 38 7.73 -6.83 -11.31
N ASP A 39 8.35 -6.37 -12.40
CA ASP A 39 8.63 -7.17 -13.60
C ASP A 39 9.75 -8.20 -13.35
N THR A 40 10.79 -7.82 -12.62
CA THR A 40 11.92 -8.73 -12.26
C THR A 40 11.48 -9.88 -11.35
N ARG A 41 10.33 -9.74 -10.69
CA ARG A 41 9.76 -10.77 -9.80
C ARG A 41 8.71 -11.64 -10.48
N LEU A 42 8.25 -11.26 -11.68
CA LEU A 42 7.33 -12.06 -12.51
C LEU A 42 8.10 -13.10 -13.35
N SER A 43 9.33 -12.81 -13.78
CA SER A 43 10.15 -13.74 -14.56
C SER A 43 10.64 -14.98 -13.80
N GLY A 44 10.53 -14.99 -12.47
CA GLY A 44 10.89 -16.13 -11.61
C GLY A 44 9.77 -17.15 -11.39
N ILE A 45 8.59 -16.98 -12.00
CA ILE A 45 7.39 -17.81 -11.73
C ILE A 45 6.99 -18.68 -12.95
N GLU A 46 7.57 -18.47 -14.14
CA GLU A 46 7.17 -19.20 -15.37
C GLU A 46 7.89 -20.53 -15.62
N THR A 47 8.55 -21.14 -14.63
CA THR A 47 9.19 -22.46 -14.80
C THR A 47 8.77 -23.48 -13.75
N SER A 48 7.47 -23.83 -13.72
CA SER A 48 7.00 -25.21 -13.52
C SER A 48 5.48 -25.26 -13.34
N PHE A 49 4.73 -25.46 -14.42
CA PHE A 49 3.42 -26.11 -14.31
C PHE A 49 3.07 -26.80 -15.65
N THR A 50 3.72 -27.92 -15.93
CA THR A 50 3.20 -28.89 -16.89
C THR A 50 2.29 -29.86 -16.16
N ASP A 51 1.02 -29.74 -16.48
CA ASP A 51 -0.04 -30.74 -16.52
C ASP A 51 0.33 -32.18 -16.10
N THR A 52 -0.32 -32.69 -15.06
CA THR A 52 -0.58 -34.13 -14.92
C THR A 52 -1.83 -34.35 -14.08
N THR A 53 -2.88 -34.84 -14.74
CA THR A 53 -4.06 -35.42 -14.10
C THR A 53 -3.70 -36.72 -13.36
N HIS A 54 -4.53 -37.08 -12.38
CA HIS A 54 -4.86 -38.44 -11.91
C HIS A 54 -4.58 -38.80 -10.43
N THR A 55 -5.65 -39.34 -9.82
CA THR A 55 -5.75 -40.30 -8.70
C THR A 55 -5.49 -39.88 -7.24
N LEU A 56 -6.58 -39.96 -6.48
CA LEU A 56 -6.63 -40.06 -5.02
C LEU A 56 -5.95 -41.35 -4.55
N GLU A 57 -4.93 -41.24 -3.69
CA GLU A 57 -4.52 -42.35 -2.84
C GLU A 57 -4.09 -41.82 -1.46
N LYS A 58 -4.81 -42.26 -0.42
CA LYS A 58 -4.49 -42.01 0.99
C LYS A 58 -3.19 -42.72 1.33
N LYS A 59 -2.15 -41.99 1.73
CA LYS A 59 -1.02 -42.57 2.47
C LYS A 59 -0.77 -41.84 3.79
N ARG A 60 -0.70 -42.65 4.84
CA ARG A 60 -0.49 -42.33 6.24
C ARG A 60 1.02 -42.26 6.46
N CYS A 61 1.56 -41.16 6.97
CA CYS A 61 2.94 -41.12 7.46
C CYS A 61 2.93 -40.95 8.99
N GLY A 62 3.50 -41.95 9.67
CA GLY A 62 3.93 -41.86 11.05
C GLY A 62 5.46 -41.84 11.13
N LEU A 63 5.95 -41.48 12.32
CA LEU A 63 7.33 -41.49 12.82
C LEU A 63 8.24 -40.32 12.38
N PHE A 64 8.22 -39.23 13.16
CA PHE A 64 9.33 -38.85 14.06
C PHE A 64 8.76 -37.94 15.16
N GLY A 65 9.15 -38.22 16.41
CA GLY A 65 8.50 -37.70 17.61
C GLY A 65 9.06 -36.40 18.18
N HIS A 66 8.14 -35.67 18.82
CA HIS A 66 8.28 -34.63 19.86
C HIS A 66 8.33 -33.13 19.47
N TRP A 67 7.16 -32.51 19.76
CA TRP A 67 6.85 -31.14 20.20
C TRP A 67 7.33 -29.95 19.34
N ALA A 68 6.55 -29.65 18.30
CA ALA A 68 6.26 -28.26 17.95
C ALA A 68 4.88 -27.91 18.50
N SER A 69 4.86 -26.99 19.46
CA SER A 69 3.69 -26.44 20.13
C SER A 69 2.59 -26.04 19.14
N ASP A 70 1.35 -26.31 19.54
CA ASP A 70 0.11 -25.95 18.86
C ASP A 70 0.11 -24.51 18.35
N CYS A 71 0.45 -24.34 17.07
CA CYS A 71 0.09 -23.17 16.28
C CYS A 71 -1.17 -23.46 15.45
N LYS A 72 -2.21 -24.00 16.10
CA LYS A 72 -3.58 -23.96 15.59
C LYS A 72 -4.26 -22.65 16.01
N LYS A 73 -3.71 -21.52 15.58
CA LYS A 73 -4.57 -20.40 15.21
C LYS A 73 -4.82 -20.57 13.72
N LYS A 74 -5.94 -21.22 13.39
CA LYS A 74 -6.56 -21.08 12.08
C LYS A 74 -6.70 -19.57 11.83
N THR A 75 -5.76 -18.98 11.10
CA THR A 75 -6.11 -17.82 10.29
C THR A 75 -7.25 -18.32 9.39
N PRO A 76 -8.43 -17.70 9.43
CA PRO A 76 -9.43 -17.98 8.41
C PRO A 76 -8.74 -17.60 7.11
N ARG A 77 -8.38 -18.59 6.31
CA ARG A 77 -8.10 -18.39 4.90
C ARG A 77 -9.44 -17.95 4.33
N LEU A 78 -9.66 -16.64 4.40
CA LEU A 78 -10.73 -15.95 3.70
C LEU A 78 -10.40 -16.12 2.22
N ASP A 79 -10.85 -17.24 1.67
CA ASP A 79 -11.03 -17.43 0.24
C ASP A 79 -12.19 -16.49 -0.16
N LEU A 80 -11.92 -15.19 -0.09
CA LEU A 80 -12.59 -14.21 -0.92
C LEU A 80 -11.96 -14.43 -2.27
N GLU A 81 -12.69 -15.13 -3.15
CA GLU A 81 -12.37 -15.17 -4.57
C GLU A 81 -12.07 -13.74 -5.01
N LEU A 82 -10.81 -13.52 -5.36
CA LEU A 82 -10.30 -12.25 -5.85
C LEU A 82 -10.95 -12.09 -7.23
N PRO A 83 -11.76 -11.05 -7.48
CA PRO A 83 -12.37 -10.88 -8.79
C PRO A 83 -11.27 -10.84 -9.86
N GLU A 84 -11.47 -11.55 -10.96
CA GLU A 84 -10.59 -11.56 -12.16
C GLU A 84 -10.33 -10.14 -12.71
N GLU A 85 -11.13 -9.16 -12.28
CA GLU A 85 -10.97 -7.73 -12.50
C GLU A 85 -9.66 -7.13 -11.91
N LEU A 86 -8.98 -7.82 -11.00
CA LEU A 86 -7.72 -7.35 -10.39
C LEU A 86 -6.54 -7.26 -11.38
N ARG A 87 -6.67 -7.81 -12.60
CA ARG A 87 -5.69 -7.63 -13.68
C ARG A 87 -5.70 -6.23 -14.29
N LYS A 88 -6.78 -5.45 -14.14
CA LYS A 88 -6.94 -4.15 -14.81
C LYS A 88 -6.40 -2.94 -14.04
N ASP A 89 -6.08 -3.10 -12.75
CA ASP A 89 -5.79 -1.96 -11.85
C ASP A 89 -4.36 -1.94 -11.29
N PHE A 90 -3.36 -2.38 -12.06
CA PHE A 90 -1.95 -2.26 -11.66
C PHE A 90 -1.58 -0.80 -11.31
N SER A 91 -2.11 0.16 -12.08
CA SER A 91 -1.94 1.60 -11.87
C SER A 91 -2.57 2.10 -10.56
N ALA A 92 -3.71 1.52 -10.15
CA ALA A 92 -4.42 2.01 -8.96
C ALA A 92 -3.67 1.70 -7.65
N HIS A 93 -2.93 0.59 -7.60
CA HIS A 93 -2.10 0.25 -6.46
C HIS A 93 -0.91 1.20 -6.32
N THR A 94 -0.27 1.55 -7.44
CA THR A 94 0.90 2.44 -7.45
C THR A 94 0.56 3.85 -6.97
N ASP A 95 -0.58 4.40 -7.38
CA ASP A 95 -1.06 5.72 -6.91
C ASP A 95 -1.23 5.75 -5.38
N THR A 96 -1.77 4.66 -4.84
CA THR A 96 -2.03 4.52 -3.40
C THR A 96 -0.73 4.49 -2.61
N LEU A 97 0.24 3.70 -3.06
CA LEU A 97 1.55 3.62 -2.44
C LEU A 97 2.28 4.96 -2.54
N GLN A 98 2.20 5.64 -3.68
CA GLN A 98 2.76 6.97 -3.84
C GLN A 98 2.17 7.94 -2.81
N LYS A 99 0.84 7.98 -2.67
CA LYS A 99 0.17 8.83 -1.67
C LYS A 99 0.64 8.52 -0.25
N ILE A 100 0.82 7.25 0.10
CA ILE A 100 1.34 6.84 1.42
C ILE A 100 2.79 7.32 1.60
N PHE A 101 3.68 7.08 0.62
CA PHE A 101 5.09 7.46 0.69
C PHE A 101 5.36 8.97 0.54
N SER A 102 4.35 9.76 0.18
CA SER A 102 4.42 11.23 0.22
C SER A 102 4.02 11.82 1.58
N THR A 103 3.64 10.99 2.56
CA THR A 103 3.12 11.42 3.87
C THR A 103 3.94 10.88 5.04
N GLY A 104 3.73 11.49 6.22
CA GLY A 104 4.26 11.01 7.51
C GLY A 104 5.78 10.82 7.52
N PHE A 105 6.21 9.65 7.98
CA PHE A 105 7.61 9.25 8.14
C PHE A 105 8.46 9.46 6.87
N TRP A 106 7.86 9.28 5.69
CA TRP A 106 8.57 9.27 4.42
C TRP A 106 8.92 10.66 3.88
N LYS A 107 8.35 11.74 4.45
CA LYS A 107 8.72 13.12 4.10
C LYS A 107 10.18 13.45 4.38
N ASN A 108 10.84 12.64 5.22
CA ASN A 108 12.24 12.80 5.59
C ASN A 108 13.23 12.34 4.50
N ASP A 109 12.76 11.96 3.30
CA ASP A 109 13.60 11.58 2.15
C ASP A 109 14.66 12.67 1.82
N THR A 110 14.29 13.94 1.99
CA THR A 110 15.18 15.10 1.74
C THR A 110 16.32 15.24 2.74
N GLN A 111 16.23 14.60 3.91
CA GLN A 111 17.29 14.61 4.92
C GLN A 111 18.47 13.71 4.50
N VAL A 112 18.20 12.69 3.66
CA VAL A 112 19.21 11.71 3.23
C VAL A 112 19.94 12.21 1.99
N LYS A 113 21.08 12.88 2.19
CA LYS A 113 21.87 13.45 1.08
C LYS A 113 22.80 12.43 0.41
N HIS A 114 23.38 11.52 1.20
CA HIS A 114 24.39 10.56 0.73
C HIS A 114 23.81 9.52 -0.24
N THR A 115 24.50 9.27 -1.34
CA THR A 115 24.03 8.39 -2.43
C THR A 115 23.71 6.97 -1.96
N GLU A 116 24.59 6.36 -1.16
CA GLU A 116 24.34 5.01 -0.65
C GLU A 116 23.14 4.96 0.30
N LEU A 117 23.00 5.98 1.14
CA LEU A 117 21.87 6.06 2.06
C LEU A 117 20.55 6.25 1.29
N LYS A 118 20.57 6.97 0.16
CA LYS A 118 19.40 7.04 -0.73
C LYS A 118 19.06 5.70 -1.35
N ILE A 119 20.05 4.89 -1.73
CA ILE A 119 19.82 3.53 -2.23
C ILE A 119 19.19 2.66 -1.12
N LEU A 120 19.71 2.74 0.10
CA LEU A 120 19.15 2.05 1.27
C LEU A 120 17.73 2.52 1.59
N PHE A 121 17.47 3.83 1.54
CA PHE A 121 16.14 4.39 1.78
C PHE A 121 15.12 3.88 0.75
N ARG A 122 15.51 3.77 -0.52
CA ARG A 122 14.67 3.15 -1.56
C ARG A 122 14.43 1.67 -1.30
N LYS A 123 15.47 0.90 -0.95
CA LYS A 123 15.33 -0.52 -0.58
C LYS A 123 14.43 -0.70 0.65
N MET A 124 14.53 0.20 1.62
CA MET A 124 13.69 0.21 2.82
C MET A 124 12.21 0.39 2.46
N LYS A 125 11.84 1.32 1.56
CA LYS A 125 10.45 1.45 1.07
C LYS A 125 9.92 0.10 0.54
N ASN A 126 10.73 -0.60 -0.26
CA ASN A 126 10.36 -1.92 -0.79
C ASN A 126 10.22 -2.97 0.32
N SER A 127 11.16 -3.02 1.26
CA SER A 127 11.11 -3.97 2.39
C SER A 127 9.86 -3.78 3.25
N VAL A 128 9.40 -2.55 3.47
CA VAL A 128 8.16 -2.33 4.23
C VAL A 128 6.92 -2.78 3.44
N ILE A 129 6.90 -2.61 2.11
CA ILE A 129 5.83 -3.16 1.25
C ILE A 129 5.83 -4.70 1.31
N ASP A 130 7.02 -5.31 1.24
CA ASP A 130 7.23 -6.76 1.29
C ASP A 130 6.93 -7.39 2.65
N SER A 131 6.73 -6.58 3.70
CA SER A 131 6.25 -7.08 5.00
C SER A 131 4.87 -7.74 4.93
N LYS A 132 4.13 -7.53 3.83
CA LYS A 132 2.87 -8.19 3.52
C LYS A 132 2.98 -8.95 2.20
N ALA A 133 2.25 -10.06 2.11
CA ALA A 133 2.14 -10.81 0.86
C ALA A 133 1.59 -9.92 -0.25
N ARG A 134 2.13 -10.04 -1.47
CA ARG A 134 1.76 -9.19 -2.62
C ARG A 134 0.25 -9.05 -2.81
N ASN A 135 -0.48 -10.17 -2.80
CA ASN A 135 -1.93 -10.17 -2.98
C ASN A 135 -2.66 -9.40 -1.87
N THR A 136 -2.14 -9.45 -0.64
CA THR A 136 -2.65 -8.68 0.49
C THR A 136 -2.36 -7.20 0.31
N THR A 137 -1.16 -6.83 -0.11
CA THR A 137 -0.77 -5.44 -0.39
C THR A 137 -1.64 -4.82 -1.47
N VAL A 138 -1.81 -5.52 -2.60
CA VAL A 138 -2.67 -5.06 -3.71
C VAL A 138 -4.12 -4.90 -3.22
N LYS A 139 -4.64 -5.88 -2.48
CA LYS A 139 -6.00 -5.84 -1.92
C LYS A 139 -6.17 -4.65 -0.97
N TYR A 140 -5.26 -4.45 -0.03
CA TYR A 140 -5.35 -3.33 0.92
C TYR A 140 -5.22 -1.98 0.24
N ALA A 141 -4.32 -1.85 -0.74
CA ALA A 141 -4.21 -0.61 -1.51
C ALA A 141 -5.50 -0.30 -2.28
N TYR A 142 -6.08 -1.29 -2.95
CA TYR A 142 -7.36 -1.13 -3.65
C TYR A 142 -8.48 -0.70 -2.69
N ILE A 143 -8.60 -1.37 -1.55
CA ILE A 143 -9.64 -1.05 -0.55
C ILE A 143 -9.40 0.35 0.05
N PHE A 144 -8.16 0.71 0.35
CA PHE A 144 -7.82 2.04 0.85
C PHE A 144 -8.09 3.13 -0.19
N LYS A 145 -7.83 2.89 -1.47
CA LYS A 145 -8.20 3.81 -2.56
C LYS A 145 -9.71 4.10 -2.56
N ARG A 146 -10.55 3.11 -2.25
CA ARG A 146 -12.00 3.33 -2.12
C ARG A 146 -12.35 4.24 -0.95
N PHE A 147 -11.59 4.20 0.15
CA PHE A 147 -11.74 5.15 1.25
C PHE A 147 -11.31 6.56 0.83
N VAL A 148 -10.18 6.69 0.14
CA VAL A 148 -9.71 7.97 -0.43
C VAL A 148 -10.78 8.59 -1.35
N VAL A 149 -11.26 7.85 -2.33
CA VAL A 149 -12.29 8.31 -3.28
C VAL A 149 -13.60 8.65 -2.58
N TRP A 150 -13.97 7.90 -1.53
CA TRP A 150 -15.15 8.25 -0.72
C TRP A 150 -14.94 9.56 0.03
N SER A 151 -13.76 9.76 0.62
CA SER A 151 -13.45 10.95 1.40
C SER A 151 -13.41 12.23 0.57
N GLU A 152 -12.94 12.14 -0.69
CA GLU A 152 -12.84 13.26 -1.62
C GLU A 152 -14.21 13.85 -2.01
N LYS A 153 -15.31 13.16 -1.70
CA LYS A 153 -16.68 13.68 -1.90
C LYS A 153 -17.06 14.75 -0.88
N TYR A 154 -16.32 14.89 0.22
CA TYR A 154 -16.67 15.75 1.34
C TYR A 154 -15.53 16.74 1.62
N THR A 155 -15.85 18.04 1.60
CA THR A 155 -14.88 19.12 1.83
C THR A 155 -14.35 19.17 3.27
N GLU A 156 -15.08 18.59 4.23
CA GLU A 156 -14.70 18.51 5.65
C GLU A 156 -13.52 17.56 5.90
N ILE A 157 -13.33 16.56 5.04
CA ILE A 157 -12.27 15.56 5.20
C ILE A 157 -10.98 16.10 4.56
N LYS A 158 -10.23 16.88 5.34
CA LYS A 158 -9.01 17.55 4.88
C LYS A 158 -7.82 16.61 4.62
N SER A 159 -7.76 15.48 5.33
CA SER A 159 -6.66 14.52 5.20
C SER A 159 -7.13 13.09 5.37
N VAL A 160 -6.61 12.21 4.50
CA VAL A 160 -6.81 10.76 4.58
C VAL A 160 -5.64 10.08 5.32
N LEU A 161 -4.50 10.78 5.47
CA LEU A 161 -3.31 10.33 6.21
C LEU A 161 -2.68 11.53 6.93
N PRO A 162 -2.83 11.65 8.26
CA PRO A 162 -3.59 10.78 9.15
C PRO A 162 -5.11 11.00 9.00
N ALA A 163 -5.90 9.92 8.88
CA ALA A 163 -7.36 9.97 8.98
C ALA A 163 -7.81 10.16 10.44
N ASN A 164 -8.87 10.94 10.62
CA ASN A 164 -9.57 11.07 11.90
C ASN A 164 -10.51 9.86 12.11
N GLU A 165 -10.52 9.30 13.31
CA GLU A 165 -11.37 8.17 13.69
C GLU A 165 -12.87 8.41 13.49
N ILE A 166 -13.34 9.66 13.60
CA ILE A 166 -14.73 10.04 13.31
C ILE A 166 -15.05 9.76 11.83
N TYR A 167 -14.20 10.19 10.90
CA TYR A 167 -14.43 9.99 9.48
C TYR A 167 -14.24 8.53 9.06
N VAL A 168 -13.34 7.80 9.70
CA VAL A 168 -13.24 6.34 9.53
C VAL A 168 -14.51 5.65 10.00
N SER A 169 -15.05 6.04 11.15
CA SER A 169 -16.32 5.51 11.68
C SER A 169 -17.49 5.75 10.72
N LEU A 170 -17.61 6.97 10.19
CA LEU A 170 -18.62 7.33 9.19
C LEU A 170 -18.47 6.52 7.89
N TYR A 171 -17.23 6.31 7.44
CA TYR A 171 -16.98 5.47 6.27
C TYR A 171 -17.41 4.02 6.48
N LEU A 172 -17.09 3.43 7.63
CA LEU A 172 -17.52 2.06 7.95
C LEU A 172 -19.04 1.97 8.07
N GLN A 173 -19.69 2.99 8.64
CA GLN A 173 -21.15 3.06 8.70
C GLN A 173 -21.77 3.16 7.29
N TYR A 174 -21.17 3.93 6.38
CA TYR A 174 -21.56 3.97 4.97
C TYR A 174 -21.39 2.59 4.28
N LEU A 175 -20.29 1.89 4.55
CA LEU A 175 -20.07 0.54 4.04
C LEU A 175 -21.10 -0.44 4.61
N MET A 176 -21.46 -0.35 5.89
CA MET A 176 -22.47 -1.22 6.49
C MET A 176 -23.84 -1.09 5.83
N GLN A 177 -24.20 0.08 5.32
CA GLN A 177 -25.47 0.31 4.62
C GLN A 177 -25.49 -0.28 3.21
N SER A 178 -24.33 -0.41 2.57
CA SER A 178 -24.20 -0.81 1.16
C SER A 178 -23.60 -2.20 0.94
N ALA A 179 -22.85 -2.73 1.92
CA ALA A 179 -22.15 -3.99 1.82
C ALA A 179 -23.05 -5.19 2.11
N LYS A 180 -22.84 -6.26 1.34
CA LYS A 180 -23.55 -7.53 1.52
C LYS A 180 -22.94 -8.42 2.62
N HIS A 181 -21.66 -8.22 2.94
CA HIS A 181 -20.89 -9.13 3.80
C HIS A 181 -20.02 -8.39 4.80
N TYR A 182 -19.91 -8.93 6.02
CA TYR A 182 -19.04 -8.42 7.10
C TYR A 182 -17.58 -8.30 6.66
N SER A 183 -17.08 -9.26 5.86
CA SER A 183 -15.70 -9.29 5.38
C SER A 183 -15.29 -8.04 4.61
N THR A 184 -16.23 -7.30 4.00
CA THR A 184 -15.96 -6.02 3.36
C THR A 184 -15.60 -4.92 4.36
N ILE A 185 -16.31 -4.85 5.49
CA ILE A 185 -16.08 -3.87 6.56
C ILE A 185 -14.76 -4.18 7.26
N GLU A 186 -14.54 -5.45 7.58
CA GLU A 186 -13.32 -5.92 8.21
C GLU A 186 -12.09 -5.64 7.34
N ALA A 187 -12.17 -5.92 6.03
CA ALA A 187 -11.08 -5.63 5.11
C ALA A 187 -10.81 -4.13 4.94
N ALA A 188 -11.83 -3.27 5.01
CA ALA A 188 -11.67 -1.81 5.02
C ALA A 188 -10.91 -1.32 6.26
N CYS A 189 -11.29 -1.82 7.43
CA CYS A 189 -10.60 -1.53 8.69
C CYS A 189 -9.10 -1.92 8.62
N TYR A 190 -8.80 -3.14 8.15
CA TYR A 190 -7.40 -3.57 7.98
C TYR A 190 -6.63 -2.75 6.95
N ALA A 191 -7.26 -2.37 5.83
CA ALA A 191 -6.62 -1.56 4.79
C ALA A 191 -6.25 -0.15 5.29
N ILE A 192 -7.15 0.49 6.04
CA ILE A 192 -6.90 1.82 6.64
C ILE A 192 -5.78 1.74 7.68
N LYS A 193 -5.85 0.76 8.60
CA LYS A 193 -4.79 0.47 9.56
C LYS A 193 -3.43 0.24 8.87
N TRP A 194 -3.42 -0.55 7.80
CA TRP A 194 -2.22 -0.86 7.03
C TRP A 194 -1.61 0.40 6.42
N ALA A 195 -2.41 1.26 5.79
CA ALA A 195 -1.94 2.50 5.19
C ALA A 195 -1.34 3.46 6.24
N HIS A 196 -2.00 3.60 7.39
CA HIS A 196 -1.48 4.39 8.52
C HIS A 196 -0.16 3.83 9.06
N SER A 197 -0.09 2.52 9.29
CA SER A 197 1.13 1.85 9.76
C SER A 197 2.28 2.04 8.77
N LEU A 198 1.99 1.93 7.47
CA LEU A 198 2.97 2.13 6.41
C LEU A 198 3.47 3.57 6.36
N ALA A 199 2.61 4.57 6.61
CA ALA A 199 2.98 5.98 6.68
C ALA A 199 3.65 6.41 8.01
N GLY A 200 3.65 5.54 9.03
CA GLY A 200 4.16 5.84 10.37
C GLY A 200 3.20 6.66 11.24
N PHE A 201 1.88 6.55 11.02
CA PHE A 201 0.84 7.19 11.83
C PHE A 201 0.17 6.21 12.79
N GLU A 202 -0.49 6.74 13.81
CA GLU A 202 -1.34 5.96 14.72
C GLU A 202 -2.54 5.33 13.98
N ASP A 203 -2.99 4.18 14.46
CA ASP A 203 -4.09 3.40 13.88
C ASP A 203 -5.45 3.99 14.28
N PRO A 204 -6.20 4.63 13.36
CA PRO A 204 -7.50 5.21 13.67
C PRO A 204 -8.55 4.12 13.94
N CYS A 205 -8.30 2.88 13.52
CA CYS A 205 -9.17 1.75 13.79
C CYS A 205 -8.96 1.15 15.18
N ALA A 206 -7.97 1.62 15.94
CA ALA A 206 -7.77 1.24 17.34
C ALA A 206 -8.75 1.93 18.30
N SER A 207 -9.45 2.99 17.86
CA SER A 207 -10.50 3.67 18.65
C SER A 207 -11.65 2.72 18.97
N ASP A 208 -12.19 2.81 20.19
CA ASP A 208 -13.26 1.93 20.65
C ASP A 208 -14.55 2.11 19.87
N ILE A 209 -14.82 3.33 19.39
CA ILE A 209 -15.98 3.61 18.53
C ILE A 209 -15.88 2.81 17.22
N VAL A 210 -14.69 2.80 16.59
CA VAL A 210 -14.47 2.04 15.35
C VAL A 210 -14.66 0.54 15.60
N LYS A 211 -14.13 0.00 16.70
CA LYS A 211 -14.33 -1.40 17.09
C LYS A 211 -15.81 -1.73 17.31
N CYS A 212 -16.56 -0.86 17.98
CA CYS A 212 -18.00 -1.03 18.19
C CYS A 212 -18.77 -1.12 16.86
N ILE A 213 -18.42 -0.29 15.87
CA ILE A 213 -19.04 -0.31 14.54
C ILE A 213 -18.70 -1.62 13.80
N VAL A 214 -17.44 -2.06 13.85
CA VAL A 214 -17.03 -3.35 13.25
C VAL A 214 -17.79 -4.50 13.88
N GLU A 215 -17.91 -4.56 15.20
CA GLU A 215 -18.69 -5.61 15.88
C GLU A 215 -20.20 -5.52 15.58
N ALA A 216 -20.76 -4.32 15.48
CA ALA A 216 -22.14 -4.13 15.04
C ALA A 216 -22.35 -4.66 13.61
N SER A 217 -21.41 -4.39 12.70
CA SER A 217 -21.43 -4.90 11.32
C SER A 217 -21.40 -6.42 11.27
N LYS A 218 -20.59 -7.06 12.12
CA LYS A 218 -20.47 -8.51 12.24
C LYS A 218 -21.79 -9.14 12.63
N ARG A 219 -22.51 -8.56 13.61
CA ARG A 219 -23.82 -9.05 14.05
C ARG A 219 -24.91 -8.86 13.00
N LYS A 220 -24.89 -7.72 12.30
CA LYS A 220 -25.91 -7.40 11.29
C LYS A 220 -25.74 -8.15 9.97
N LEU A 221 -24.50 -8.39 9.55
CA LEU A 221 -24.19 -8.91 8.21
C LEU A 221 -23.83 -10.40 8.21
N ASN A 222 -23.45 -10.99 9.35
CA ASN A 222 -23.32 -12.44 9.41
C ASN A 222 -24.70 -13.08 9.45
N ARG A 223 -25.07 -13.76 8.37
CA ARG A 223 -26.25 -14.62 8.36
C ARG A 223 -25.87 -15.99 8.95
N PRO A 224 -26.75 -16.59 9.77
CA PRO A 224 -26.53 -17.96 10.21
C PRO A 224 -26.50 -18.92 9.01
N ILE A 225 -25.58 -19.88 9.03
CA ILE A 225 -25.48 -20.91 8.00
C ILE A 225 -26.75 -21.75 8.07
N GLN A 226 -27.62 -21.65 7.07
CA GLN A 226 -28.75 -22.55 6.96
C GLN A 226 -28.25 -23.91 6.47
N LYS A 227 -28.42 -24.94 7.31
CA LYS A 227 -28.11 -26.32 6.91
C LYS A 227 -29.12 -26.71 5.83
N LYS A 228 -28.62 -27.19 4.68
CA LYS A 228 -29.46 -27.79 3.64
C LYS A 228 -30.14 -29.02 4.25
N ASN A 229 -31.46 -29.01 4.35
CA ASN A 229 -32.22 -30.21 4.71
C ASN A 229 -31.93 -31.26 3.64
N ARG A 230 -31.42 -32.41 4.09
CA ARG A 230 -31.02 -33.55 3.26
C ARG A 230 -32.22 -34.40 2.90
#